data_AF-A0A091GWF1-F1
#
_entry.id   AF-A0A091GWF1-F1
#
_cell.length_a   1.000
_cell.length_b   1.000
_cell.length_c   1.000
_cell.angle_alpha   90.00
_cell.angle_beta   90.00
_cell.angle_gamma   90.00
#
_symmetry.space_group_name_H-M   'P 1'
#
loop_
_entity.id
_entity.type
_entity.pdbx_description
1 polymer ?
#
loop_
_entity_poly.entity_id
_entity_poly.type
_entity_poly.pdbx_seq_one_letter_code
_entity_poly.pdbx_strand_id
1 'polypeptide(L)'
;VPEDLPETFEGFAEMLKQNLLPYQTQTEVYYNSCLIEFQEQLKLFEKELPSISRLAVHSLLQEHEQKLSYSTGRIWHLFSKQLEDWENAKAVHKNQLHTSLGHPDNFLQLDALCQEEIKRQKAQADGIRLHTQMLQDCAAECAQNFVSALAAFTEKLLLELDESVTIDDVQVASE
;
A
#
# COMPACT_ATOMS: atom_id res chain seq x y z
N VAL A 1 3.14 79.03 4.14
CA VAL A 1 3.11 77.78 4.94
C VAL A 1 1.75 77.16 4.67
N PRO A 2 1.63 75.86 4.36
CA PRO A 2 0.31 75.27 4.13
C PRO A 2 -0.58 75.57 5.33
N GLU A 3 -1.76 76.16 5.10
CA GLU A 3 -2.67 76.68 6.14
C GLU A 3 -3.28 75.58 7.02
N ASP A 4 -3.05 74.31 6.70
CA ASP A 4 -3.63 73.15 7.38
C ASP A 4 -2.70 72.48 8.40
N LEU A 5 -1.48 72.99 8.63
CA LEU A 5 -0.52 72.35 9.55
C LEU A 5 -0.76 72.82 11.00
N PRO A 6 -1.13 71.92 11.93
CA PRO A 6 -1.47 72.28 13.30
C PRO A 6 -0.25 72.85 14.04
N GLU A 7 -0.41 73.95 14.77
CA GLU A 7 0.72 74.65 15.41
C GLU A 7 1.30 73.92 16.63
N THR A 8 0.62 72.89 17.14
CA THR A 8 1.02 72.14 18.33
C THR A 8 1.41 70.71 17.97
N PHE A 9 2.35 70.14 18.74
CA PHE A 9 2.75 68.74 18.62
C PHE A 9 1.54 67.79 18.74
N GLU A 10 0.63 68.06 19.68
CA GLU A 10 -0.60 67.30 19.88
C GLU A 10 -1.49 67.28 18.62
N GLY A 11 -1.67 68.44 17.98
CA GLY A 11 -2.47 68.54 16.75
C GLY A 11 -1.82 67.81 15.57
N PHE A 12 -0.48 67.85 15.48
CA PHE A 12 0.27 67.07 14.49
C PHE A 12 0.12 65.57 14.72
N ALA A 13 0.25 65.11 15.96
CA ALA A 13 0.08 63.71 16.33
C ALA A 13 -1.33 63.21 15.98
N GLU A 14 -2.37 64.01 16.24
CA GLU A 14 -3.75 63.62 15.95
C GLU A 14 -4.06 63.62 14.44
N MET A 15 -3.53 64.60 13.68
CA MET A 15 -3.60 64.56 12.21
C MET A 15 -2.95 63.29 11.65
N LEU A 16 -1.76 62.93 12.17
CA LEU A 16 -1.01 61.77 11.69
C LEU A 16 -1.75 60.46 12.02
N LYS A 17 -2.35 60.37 13.21
CA LYS A 17 -3.23 59.26 13.61
C LYS A 17 -4.47 59.17 12.73
N GLN A 18 -5.12 60.29 12.41
CA GLN A 18 -6.26 60.30 11.48
C GLN A 18 -5.86 59.89 10.07
N ASN A 19 -4.68 60.28 9.60
CA ASN A 19 -4.16 59.87 8.30
C ASN A 19 -3.77 58.37 8.27
N LEU A 20 -3.37 57.78 9.40
CA LEU A 20 -3.04 56.36 9.51
C LEU A 20 -4.25 55.44 9.67
N LEU A 21 -5.36 55.94 10.23
CA LEU A 21 -6.56 55.15 10.51
C LEU A 21 -7.13 54.44 9.26
N PRO A 22 -7.26 55.07 8.07
CA PRO A 22 -7.72 54.38 6.86
C PRO A 22 -6.79 53.24 6.43
N TYR A 23 -5.47 53.41 6.59
CA TYR A 23 -4.50 52.35 6.26
C TYR A 23 -4.63 51.17 7.21
N GLN A 24 -4.87 51.43 8.49
CA GLN A 24 -5.15 50.38 9.47
C GLN A 24 -6.44 49.61 9.09
N THR A 25 -7.54 50.33 8.83
CA THR A 25 -8.81 49.71 8.41
C THR A 25 -8.64 48.91 7.12
N GLN A 26 -7.93 49.43 6.12
CA GLN A 26 -7.69 48.72 4.88
C GLN A 26 -6.83 47.46 5.08
N THR A 27 -5.86 47.51 5.99
CA THR A 27 -5.03 46.35 6.35
C THR A 27 -5.86 45.27 7.04
N GLU A 28 -6.74 45.65 7.97
CA GLU A 28 -7.66 44.72 8.65
C GLU A 28 -8.64 44.07 7.67
N VAL A 29 -9.24 44.85 6.76
CA VAL A 29 -10.14 44.32 5.71
C VAL A 29 -9.40 43.34 4.79
N TYR A 30 -8.20 43.70 4.33
CA TYR A 30 -7.40 42.82 3.48
C TYR A 30 -7.02 41.52 4.21
N TYR A 31 -6.55 41.63 5.46
CA TYR A 31 -6.22 40.48 6.30
C TYR A 31 -7.41 39.53 6.47
N ASN A 32 -8.59 40.05 6.80
CA ASN A 32 -9.81 39.25 6.93
C ASN A 32 -10.21 38.59 5.59
N SER A 33 -10.08 39.31 4.48
CA SER A 33 -10.34 38.74 3.15
C SER A 33 -9.41 37.56 2.84
N CYS A 34 -8.13 37.65 3.20
CA CYS A 34 -7.17 36.55 3.03
C CYS A 34 -7.51 35.35 3.92
N LEU A 35 -7.96 35.58 5.15
CA LEU A 35 -8.38 34.49 6.05
C LEU A 35 -9.61 33.76 5.52
N ILE A 36 -10.60 34.48 4.98
CA ILE A 36 -11.78 33.89 4.35
C ILE A 36 -11.38 33.04 3.16
N GLU A 37 -10.54 33.57 2.26
CA GLU A 37 -10.06 32.83 1.09
C GLU A 37 -9.28 31.58 1.50
N PHE A 38 -8.39 31.68 2.50
CA PHE A 38 -7.66 30.54 3.03
C PHE A 38 -8.61 29.46 3.60
N GLN A 39 -9.61 29.86 4.38
CA GLN A 39 -10.60 28.94 4.95
C GLN A 39 -11.42 28.25 3.85
N GLU A 40 -11.78 28.95 2.77
CA GLU A 40 -12.45 28.34 1.62
C GLU A 40 -11.59 27.27 0.94
N GLN A 41 -10.29 27.54 0.75
CA GLN A 41 -9.35 26.55 0.21
C GLN A 41 -9.19 25.35 1.14
N LEU A 42 -9.04 25.60 2.44
CA LEU A 42 -8.89 24.54 3.44
C LEU A 42 -10.13 23.63 3.49
N LYS A 43 -11.32 24.21 3.36
CA LYS A 43 -12.59 23.46 3.25
C LYS A 43 -12.66 22.57 2.01
N LEU A 44 -12.05 22.98 0.89
CA LEU A 44 -11.95 22.13 -0.29
C LEU A 44 -10.96 20.97 -0.05
N PHE A 45 -9.83 21.27 0.59
CA PHE A 45 -8.83 20.26 0.93
C PHE A 45 -9.40 19.18 1.87
N GLU A 46 -10.06 19.59 2.96
CA GLU A 46 -10.69 18.66 3.91
C GLU A 46 -11.73 17.74 3.26
N LYS A 47 -12.47 18.23 2.25
CA LYS A 47 -13.43 17.41 1.49
C LYS A 47 -12.76 16.31 0.67
N GLU A 48 -11.56 16.57 0.15
CA GLU A 48 -10.81 15.62 -0.68
C GLU A 48 -9.95 14.66 0.16
N LEU A 49 -9.63 15.04 1.40
CA LEU A 49 -8.76 14.29 2.32
C LEU A 49 -9.16 12.81 2.52
N PRO A 50 -10.45 12.44 2.65
CA PRO A 50 -10.85 11.03 2.72
C PRO A 50 -10.55 10.26 1.43
N SER A 51 -10.65 10.92 0.27
CA SER A 51 -10.35 10.32 -1.03
C SER A 51 -8.86 10.02 -1.16
N ILE A 52 -8.01 10.96 -0.74
CA ILE A 52 -6.55 10.81 -0.70
C ILE A 52 -6.14 9.65 0.22
N SER A 53 -6.71 9.61 1.42
CA SER A 53 -6.46 8.54 2.40
C SER A 53 -6.81 7.17 1.83
N ARG A 54 -7.97 7.04 1.18
CA ARG A 54 -8.41 5.81 0.51
C ARG A 54 -7.48 5.42 -0.65
N LEU A 55 -7.04 6.39 -1.47
CA LEU A 55 -6.10 6.16 -2.56
C LEU A 55 -4.76 5.63 -2.06
N ALA A 56 -4.25 6.19 -0.96
CA ALA A 56 -3.00 5.76 -0.37
C ALA A 56 -3.06 4.33 0.19
N VAL A 57 -4.15 3.98 0.90
CA VAL A 57 -4.39 2.60 1.36
C VAL A 57 -4.54 1.63 0.18
N HIS A 58 -5.27 2.03 -0.86
CA HIS A 58 -5.44 1.21 -2.06
C HIS A 58 -4.10 0.98 -2.78
N SER A 59 -3.26 2.01 -2.88
CA SER A 59 -1.91 1.89 -3.47
C SER A 59 -1.06 0.88 -2.68
N LEU A 60 -1.11 0.94 -1.35
CA LEU A 60 -0.41 -0.02 -0.49
C LEU A 60 -0.91 -1.45 -0.71
N LEU A 61 -2.24 -1.63 -0.77
CA LEU A 61 -2.85 -2.93 -1.05
C LEU A 61 -2.37 -3.49 -2.39
N GLN A 62 -2.43 -2.68 -3.45
CA GLN A 62 -2.04 -3.10 -4.80
C GLN A 62 -0.57 -3.51 -4.87
N GLU A 63 0.33 -2.80 -4.17
CA GLU A 63 1.74 -3.18 -4.07
C GLU A 63 1.92 -4.57 -3.44
N HIS A 64 1.22 -4.83 -2.33
CA HIS A 64 1.30 -6.11 -1.63
C HIS A 64 0.64 -7.27 -2.41
N GLU A 65 -0.46 -7.01 -3.13
CA GLU A 65 -1.06 -7.98 -4.05
C GLU A 65 -0.11 -8.37 -5.18
N GLN A 66 0.63 -7.41 -5.76
CA GLN A 66 1.64 -7.71 -6.77
C GLN A 66 2.77 -8.57 -6.22
N LYS A 67 3.25 -8.28 -5.00
CA LYS A 67 4.28 -9.10 -4.33
C LYS A 67 3.79 -10.53 -4.07
N LEU A 68 2.54 -10.70 -3.61
CA LEU A 68 1.92 -12.01 -3.40
C LEU A 68 1.77 -12.77 -4.71
N SER A 69 1.29 -12.11 -5.77
CA SER A 69 1.13 -12.69 -7.10
C SER A 69 2.48 -13.16 -7.66
N TYR A 70 3.51 -12.33 -7.57
CA TYR A 70 4.86 -12.65 -8.03
C TYR A 70 5.46 -13.85 -7.28
N SER A 71 5.40 -13.84 -5.95
CA SER A 71 5.95 -14.92 -5.11
C SER A 71 5.21 -16.24 -5.34
N THR A 72 3.87 -16.22 -5.35
CA THR A 72 3.04 -17.40 -5.64
C THR A 72 3.32 -17.92 -7.05
N GLY A 73 3.45 -17.03 -8.04
CA GLY A 73 3.77 -17.40 -9.41
C GLY A 73 5.12 -18.11 -9.54
N ARG A 74 6.14 -17.68 -8.79
CA ARG A 74 7.44 -18.36 -8.74
C ARG A 74 7.35 -19.77 -8.15
N ILE A 75 6.61 -19.92 -7.05
CA ILE A 75 6.40 -21.23 -6.43
C ILE A 75 5.68 -22.16 -7.40
N TRP A 76 4.64 -21.65 -8.06
CA TRP A 76 3.85 -22.41 -9.02
C TRP A 76 4.71 -22.86 -10.21
N HIS A 77 5.51 -21.96 -10.79
CA HIS A 77 6.42 -22.29 -11.89
C HIS A 77 7.39 -23.42 -11.52
N LEU A 78 7.97 -23.38 -10.31
CA LEU A 78 8.87 -24.45 -9.84
C LEU A 78 8.14 -25.78 -9.71
N PHE A 79 6.92 -25.76 -9.16
CA PHE A 79 6.09 -26.94 -9.00
C PHE A 79 5.65 -27.53 -10.36
N SER A 80 5.27 -26.70 -11.33
CA SER A 80 4.87 -27.18 -12.66
C SER A 80 5.97 -27.97 -13.34
N LYS A 81 7.23 -27.51 -13.22
CA LYS A 81 8.38 -28.23 -13.76
C LYS A 81 8.57 -29.59 -13.10
N GLN A 82 8.48 -29.65 -11.76
CA GLN A 82 8.57 -30.92 -11.04
C GLN A 82 7.42 -31.87 -11.41
N LEU A 83 6.22 -31.34 -11.60
CA LEU A 83 5.05 -32.11 -12.02
C LEU A 83 5.24 -32.73 -13.41
N GLU A 84 5.79 -31.96 -14.35
CA GLU A 84 6.14 -32.44 -15.68
C GLU A 84 7.20 -33.57 -15.61
N ASP A 85 8.24 -33.40 -14.80
CA ASP A 85 9.27 -34.42 -14.58
C ASP A 85 8.67 -35.74 -14.04
N TRP A 86 7.73 -35.66 -13.08
CA TRP A 86 7.07 -36.84 -12.52
C TRP A 86 6.13 -37.52 -13.52
N GLU A 87 5.39 -36.76 -14.33
CA GLU A 87 4.53 -37.33 -15.38
C GLU A 87 5.35 -37.98 -16.50
N ASN A 88 6.49 -37.38 -16.87
CA ASN A 88 7.43 -37.98 -17.81
C ASN A 88 8.01 -39.30 -17.27
N ALA A 89 8.45 -39.33 -16.01
CA ALA A 89 8.94 -40.56 -15.38
C ALA A 89 7.86 -41.66 -15.32
N LYS A 90 6.63 -41.29 -14.98
CA LYS A 90 5.48 -42.20 -14.97
C LYS A 90 5.16 -42.74 -16.36
N ALA A 91 5.27 -41.92 -17.42
CA ALA A 91 5.11 -42.36 -18.79
C ALA A 91 6.19 -43.38 -19.19
N VAL A 92 7.45 -43.14 -18.79
CA VAL A 92 8.55 -44.10 -18.99
C VAL A 92 8.27 -45.43 -18.29
N HIS A 93 7.85 -45.42 -17.02
CA HIS A 93 7.50 -46.64 -16.29
C HIS A 93 6.34 -47.38 -16.96
N LYS A 94 5.31 -46.66 -17.41
CA LYS A 94 4.18 -47.24 -18.15
C LYS A 94 4.62 -47.91 -19.45
N ASN A 95 5.56 -47.33 -20.19
CA ASN A 95 6.06 -47.90 -21.44
C ASN A 95 6.91 -49.16 -21.22
N GLN A 96 7.45 -49.37 -20.02
CA GLN A 96 8.16 -50.59 -19.65
C GLN A 96 7.20 -51.74 -19.30
N LEU A 97 5.91 -51.47 -19.12
CA LEU A 97 4.90 -52.52 -18.89
C LEU A 97 4.59 -53.24 -20.21
N HIS A 98 5.10 -54.47 -20.35
CA HIS A 98 4.79 -55.34 -21.48
C HIS A 98 4.45 -56.78 -21.03
N THR A 99 3.79 -57.53 -21.89
CA THR A 99 3.21 -58.86 -21.57
C THR A 99 4.21 -59.88 -21.04
N SER A 100 5.48 -59.83 -21.47
CA SER A 100 6.51 -60.76 -20.98
C SER A 100 6.94 -60.54 -19.52
N LEU A 101 6.63 -59.39 -18.90
CA LEU A 101 6.89 -59.19 -17.46
C LEU A 101 6.05 -60.10 -16.55
N GLY A 102 4.98 -60.70 -17.08
CA GLY A 102 4.18 -61.69 -16.35
C GLY A 102 4.81 -63.10 -16.30
N HIS A 103 5.93 -63.33 -16.99
CA HIS A 103 6.62 -64.62 -16.97
C HIS A 103 7.45 -64.78 -15.68
N PRO A 104 7.49 -65.96 -15.02
CA PRO A 104 8.23 -66.18 -13.79
C PRO A 104 9.71 -65.77 -13.86
N ASP A 105 10.35 -65.97 -15.02
CA ASP A 105 11.76 -65.62 -15.24
C ASP A 105 12.04 -64.11 -15.18
N ASN A 106 11.02 -63.27 -15.38
CA ASN A 106 11.13 -61.81 -15.37
C ASN A 106 10.69 -61.17 -14.04
N PHE A 107 10.46 -61.99 -13.00
CA PHE A 107 10.02 -61.51 -11.68
C PHE A 107 10.93 -60.40 -11.12
N LEU A 108 12.25 -60.55 -11.23
CA LEU A 108 13.21 -59.54 -10.75
C LEU A 108 13.07 -58.20 -11.49
N GLN A 109 12.78 -58.23 -12.79
CA GLN A 109 12.56 -57.02 -13.58
C GLN A 109 11.24 -56.34 -13.22
N LEU A 110 10.18 -57.13 -12.98
CA LEU A 110 8.90 -56.62 -12.52
C LEU A 110 8.99 -56.01 -11.12
N ASP A 111 9.67 -56.66 -10.18
CA ASP A 111 9.88 -56.12 -8.83
C ASP A 111 10.67 -54.81 -8.87
N ALA A 112 11.77 -54.75 -9.65
CA ALA A 112 12.53 -53.52 -9.82
C ALA A 112 11.66 -52.36 -10.34
N LEU A 113 10.83 -52.60 -11.36
CA LEU A 113 9.92 -51.59 -11.90
C LEU A 113 8.87 -51.14 -10.86
N CYS A 114 8.33 -52.07 -10.08
CA CYS A 114 7.43 -51.76 -8.97
C CYS A 114 8.12 -50.87 -7.91
N GLN A 115 9.36 -51.19 -7.51
CA GLN A 115 10.10 -50.39 -6.54
C GLN A 115 10.37 -48.97 -7.04
N GLU A 116 10.74 -48.80 -8.31
CA GLU A 116 10.95 -47.47 -8.90
C GLU A 116 9.64 -46.65 -8.98
N GLU A 117 8.50 -47.28 -9.28
CA GLU A 117 7.22 -46.58 -9.27
C GLU A 117 6.78 -46.20 -7.85
N ILE A 118 7.00 -47.05 -6.85
CA ILE A 118 6.76 -46.71 -5.43
C ILE A 118 7.60 -45.50 -5.01
N LYS A 119 8.89 -45.47 -5.40
CA LYS A 119 9.77 -44.32 -5.12
C LYS A 119 9.26 -43.05 -5.80
N ARG A 120 8.89 -43.12 -7.08
CA ARG A 120 8.36 -41.98 -7.84
C ARG A 120 7.06 -41.45 -7.22
N GLN A 121 6.13 -42.33 -6.84
CA GLN A 121 4.88 -41.95 -6.16
C GLN A 121 5.13 -41.27 -4.82
N LYS A 122 6.04 -41.82 -4.02
CA LYS A 122 6.44 -41.22 -2.74
C LYS A 122 7.06 -39.84 -2.95
N ALA A 123 7.99 -39.70 -3.90
CA ALA A 123 8.61 -38.42 -4.23
C ALA A 123 7.58 -37.37 -4.69
N GLN A 124 6.61 -37.77 -5.52
CA GLN A 124 5.50 -36.89 -5.94
C GLN A 124 4.64 -36.46 -4.75
N ALA A 125 4.27 -37.38 -3.86
CA ALA A 125 3.46 -37.07 -2.68
C ALA A 125 4.20 -36.13 -1.71
N ASP A 126 5.48 -36.39 -1.44
CA ASP A 126 6.33 -35.54 -0.61
C ASP A 126 6.51 -34.15 -1.25
N GLY A 127 6.67 -34.09 -2.58
CA GLY A 127 6.77 -32.84 -3.33
C GLY A 127 5.49 -32.00 -3.31
N ILE A 128 4.31 -32.63 -3.44
CA ILE A 128 3.02 -31.94 -3.29
C ILE A 128 2.86 -31.34 -1.89
N ARG A 129 3.23 -32.11 -0.85
CA ARG A 129 3.20 -31.62 0.53
C ARG A 129 4.14 -30.44 0.72
N LEU A 130 5.37 -30.53 0.21
CA LEU A 130 6.34 -29.45 0.28
C LEU A 130 5.83 -28.19 -0.45
N HIS A 131 5.28 -28.33 -1.65
CA HIS A 131 4.71 -27.19 -2.38
C HIS A 131 3.57 -26.53 -1.59
N THR A 132 2.68 -27.34 -1.01
CA THR A 132 1.58 -26.83 -0.19
C THR A 132 2.11 -26.04 1.00
N GLN A 133 3.15 -26.54 1.68
CA GLN A 133 3.82 -25.82 2.76
C GLN A 133 4.42 -24.50 2.27
N MET A 134 5.12 -24.50 1.14
CA MET A 134 5.70 -23.28 0.56
C MET A 134 4.64 -22.21 0.26
N LEU A 135 3.46 -22.61 -0.25
CA LEU A 135 2.36 -21.68 -0.48
C LEU A 135 1.80 -21.12 0.82
N GLN A 136 1.65 -21.95 1.85
CA GLN A 136 1.18 -21.52 3.17
C GLN A 136 2.16 -20.53 3.82
N ASP A 137 3.45 -20.86 3.80
CA ASP A 137 4.50 -19.99 4.35
C ASP A 137 4.55 -18.66 3.60
N CYS A 138 4.48 -18.70 2.27
CA CYS A 138 4.42 -17.50 1.43
C CYS A 138 3.21 -16.63 1.74
N ALA A 139 2.03 -17.24 1.89
CA ALA A 139 0.80 -16.51 2.21
C ALA A 139 0.88 -15.88 3.61
N ALA A 140 1.39 -16.63 4.60
CA ALA A 140 1.58 -16.15 5.96
C ALA A 140 2.58 -14.98 6.02
N GLU A 141 3.72 -15.10 5.34
CA GLU A 141 4.73 -14.05 5.26
C GLU A 141 4.17 -12.80 4.56
N CYS A 142 3.49 -12.96 3.42
CA CYS A 142 2.89 -11.83 2.71
C CYS A 142 1.82 -11.13 3.54
N ALA A 143 0.98 -11.90 4.25
CA ALA A 143 -0.05 -11.35 5.13
C ALA A 143 0.56 -10.59 6.31
N GLN A 144 1.58 -11.16 6.96
CA GLN A 144 2.29 -10.49 8.06
C GLN A 144 2.93 -9.18 7.59
N ASN A 145 3.61 -9.21 6.45
CA ASN A 145 4.23 -8.02 5.86
C ASN A 145 3.20 -6.95 5.51
N PHE A 146 2.05 -7.35 4.94
CA PHE A 146 0.97 -6.43 4.62
C PHE A 146 0.37 -5.78 5.87
N VAL A 147 0.06 -6.57 6.90
CA VAL A 147 -0.52 -6.06 8.15
C VAL A 147 0.46 -5.11 8.85
N SER A 148 1.75 -5.46 8.91
CA SER A 148 2.77 -4.59 9.49
C SER A 148 2.93 -3.28 8.71
N ALA A 149 2.94 -3.35 7.38
CA ALA A 149 3.01 -2.15 6.53
C ALA A 149 1.76 -1.28 6.66
N LEU A 150 0.57 -1.89 6.71
CA LEU A 150 -0.69 -1.19 6.89
C LEU A 150 -0.74 -0.49 8.25
N ALA A 151 -0.32 -1.16 9.32
CA ALA A 151 -0.29 -0.57 10.66
C ALA A 151 0.63 0.66 10.71
N ALA A 152 1.87 0.55 10.22
CA ALA A 152 2.82 1.66 10.17
C ALA A 152 2.33 2.81 9.26
N PHE A 153 1.71 2.47 8.13
CA PHE A 153 1.12 3.45 7.23
C PHE A 153 -0.05 4.18 7.89
N THR A 154 -0.95 3.47 8.56
CA THR A 154 -2.09 4.07 9.26
C THR A 154 -1.63 4.95 10.42
N GLU A 155 -0.64 4.52 11.20
CA GLU A 155 -0.03 5.35 12.25
C GLU A 155 0.50 6.65 11.67
N LYS A 156 1.30 6.58 10.60
CA LYS A 156 1.82 7.76 9.94
C LYS A 156 0.70 8.66 9.40
N LEU A 157 -0.29 8.09 8.74
CA LEU A 157 -1.42 8.85 8.19
C LEU A 157 -2.15 9.62 9.30
N LEU A 158 -2.42 8.97 10.44
CA LEU A 158 -3.10 9.62 11.56
C LEU A 158 -2.26 10.75 12.17
N LEU A 159 -0.94 10.58 12.29
CA LEU A 159 -0.05 11.65 12.77
C LEU A 159 -0.07 12.86 11.84
N GLU A 160 0.03 12.64 10.53
CA GLU A 160 0.00 13.72 9.53
C GLU A 160 -1.35 14.45 9.53
N LEU A 161 -2.45 13.73 9.78
CA LEU A 161 -3.78 14.31 9.94
C LEU A 161 -3.94 15.11 11.24
N ASP A 162 -3.33 14.66 12.33
CA ASP A 162 -3.36 15.36 13.64
C ASP A 162 -2.54 16.66 13.62
N GLU A 163 -1.44 16.68 12.84
CA GLU A 163 -0.61 17.89 12.63
C GLU A 163 -1.21 18.88 11.61
N SER A 164 -2.28 18.49 10.91
CA SER A 164 -2.91 19.32 9.88
C SER A 164 -3.84 20.38 10.48
N VAL A 165 -3.77 21.61 9.96
CA VAL A 165 -4.69 22.69 10.31
C VAL A 165 -6.07 22.40 9.75
N THR A 166 -7.11 22.63 10.55
CA THR A 166 -8.51 22.48 10.16
C THR A 166 -9.20 23.84 10.02
N ILE A 167 -10.39 23.86 9.39
CA ILE A 167 -11.20 25.08 9.27
C ILE A 167 -11.55 25.71 10.63
N ASP A 168 -11.60 24.90 11.69
CA ASP A 168 -11.94 25.33 13.05
C ASP A 168 -10.76 26.05 13.74
N ASP A 169 -9.53 25.83 13.25
CA ASP A 169 -8.32 26.49 13.76
C ASP A 169 -8.15 27.91 13.19
N VAL A 170 -8.86 28.24 12.10
CA VAL A 170 -8.79 29.54 11.44
C VAL A 170 -9.85 30.48 12.02
N GLN A 171 -9.43 31.35 12.95
CA GLN A 171 -10.29 32.42 13.47
C GLN A 171 -10.44 33.54 12.45
N VAL A 172 -11.61 33.63 11.81
CA VAL A 172 -12.00 34.80 11.03
C VAL A 172 -12.63 35.82 11.99
N ALA A 173 -12.33 37.11 11.83
CA ALA A 173 -13.03 38.16 12.55
C ALA A 173 -14.54 38.05 12.25
N SER A 174 -15.36 37.93 13.30
CA SER A 174 -16.82 37.95 13.14
C SER A 174 -17.24 39.31 12.57
N GLU A 175 -18.10 39.30 11.55
CA GLU A 175 -18.74 40.50 11.00
C GLU A 175 -19.44 41.34 12.07
#